data_AF-A0A9D4X305-F1
#
_entry.id   AF-A0A9D4X305-F1
#
_cell.length_a   1.000
_cell.length_b   1.000
_cell.length_c   1.000
_cell.angle_alpha   90.00
_cell.angle_beta   90.00
_cell.angle_gamma   90.00
#
_symmetry.space_group_name_H-M   'P 1'
#
loop_
_entity.id
_entity.type
_entity.pdbx_description
1 polymer ?
#
loop_
_entity_poly.entity_id
_entity_poly.type
_entity_poly.pdbx_seq_one_letter_code
_entity_poly.pdbx_strand_id
1 'polypeptide(L)'
;MADALATLASMIMVRLWNEVPNITVMRLDRPAHVFAVVEVKDDKPWYYDIKCFLQSQIYPPGAFVKDRKTLRRLSGSFYLNGDVLYKRNFDMVLLRCVDRHEADLLMTEAHEGSFGTHSNGHAMAKKMLRASYYWLTMESDCCKYVKKCHKCQIYADKIHIPQTLLNSRKRPTVTDSFS
;
A
#
# COMPACT_ATOMS: atom_id res chain seq x y z
N MET A 1 22.29 -27.14 -36.18
CA MET A 1 21.45 -26.22 -35.36
C MET A 1 22.24 -25.43 -34.30
N ALA A 2 23.57 -25.49 -34.25
CA ALA A 2 24.38 -24.72 -33.29
C ALA A 2 24.74 -23.30 -33.76
N ASP A 3 24.68 -23.01 -35.07
CA ASP A 3 25.12 -21.72 -35.62
C ASP A 3 24.22 -20.54 -35.26
N ALA A 4 22.90 -20.74 -35.25
CA ALA A 4 21.96 -19.64 -35.01
C ALA A 4 22.05 -19.05 -33.59
N LEU A 5 22.35 -19.90 -32.59
CA LEU A 5 22.57 -19.46 -31.20
C LEU A 5 23.93 -18.78 -31.02
N ALA A 6 24.96 -19.25 -31.73
CA ALA A 6 26.29 -18.62 -31.71
C ALA A 6 26.26 -17.21 -32.34
N THR A 7 25.47 -17.00 -33.39
CA THR A 7 25.27 -15.68 -34.01
C THR A 7 24.53 -14.70 -33.08
N LEU A 8 23.48 -15.15 -32.39
CA LEU A 8 22.75 -14.34 -31.39
C LEU A 8 23.65 -13.96 -30.20
N ALA A 9 24.45 -14.90 -29.69
CA ALA A 9 25.41 -14.65 -28.61
C ALA A 9 26.52 -13.66 -29.04
N SER A 10 26.95 -13.71 -30.30
CA SER A 10 27.98 -12.80 -30.85
C SER A 10 27.46 -11.38 -31.14
N MET A 11 26.15 -11.17 -31.32
CA MET A 11 25.57 -9.83 -31.41
C MET A 11 25.46 -9.14 -30.04
N ILE A 12 25.45 -9.92 -28.94
CA ILE A 12 25.22 -9.42 -27.58
C ILE A 12 26.54 -9.22 -26.82
N MET A 13 27.62 -9.90 -27.21
CA MET A 13 28.92 -9.73 -26.56
C MET A 13 29.75 -8.65 -27.27
N VAL A 14 30.32 -7.74 -26.47
CA VAL A 14 31.21 -6.61 -26.85
C VAL A 14 30.53 -5.24 -27.15
N ARG A 15 29.31 -4.97 -26.66
CA ARG A 15 28.87 -3.59 -26.35
C ARG A 15 28.26 -3.40 -24.95
N LEU A 16 28.35 -4.41 -24.08
CA LEU A 16 27.70 -4.40 -22.76
C LEU A 16 28.63 -4.72 -21.58
N TRP A 17 29.95 -4.61 -21.76
CA TRP A 17 30.90 -4.84 -20.67
C TRP A 17 31.38 -3.55 -19.99
N ASN A 18 31.05 -2.36 -20.53
CA ASN A 18 31.34 -1.06 -19.91
C ASN A 18 30.17 -0.07 -19.95
N GLU A 19 29.01 -0.45 -20.48
CA GLU A 19 27.79 0.36 -20.40
C GLU A 19 26.78 -0.43 -19.57
N VAL A 20 26.74 -0.11 -18.27
CA VAL A 20 25.59 -0.48 -17.45
C VAL A 20 24.38 0.18 -18.12
N PRO A 21 23.36 -0.57 -18.58
CA PRO A 21 22.18 0.05 -19.17
C PRO A 21 21.61 1.01 -18.14
N ASN A 22 21.60 2.29 -18.47
CA ASN A 22 21.12 3.32 -17.57
C ASN A 22 19.60 3.18 -17.47
N ILE A 23 19.14 2.48 -16.43
CA ILE A 23 17.72 2.36 -16.14
C ILE A 23 17.25 3.74 -15.67
N THR A 24 16.73 4.52 -16.60
CA THR A 24 16.16 5.83 -16.28
C THR A 24 14.76 5.62 -15.71
N VAL A 25 14.65 5.64 -14.38
CA VAL A 25 13.35 5.61 -13.70
C VAL A 25 12.71 7.00 -13.81
N MET A 26 11.88 7.19 -14.83
CA MET A 26 11.11 8.42 -14.98
C MET A 26 9.95 8.43 -13.98
N ARG A 27 9.94 9.41 -13.08
CA ARG A 27 8.80 9.67 -12.21
C ARG A 27 7.77 10.45 -13.01
N LEU A 28 6.73 9.77 -13.47
CA LEU A 28 5.58 10.42 -14.06
C LEU A 28 4.78 11.09 -12.94
N ASP A 29 4.47 12.38 -13.08
CA ASP A 29 3.62 13.13 -12.14
C ASP A 29 2.17 12.62 -12.11
N ARG A 30 1.80 11.79 -13.08
CA ARG A 30 0.49 11.14 -13.19
C ARG A 30 0.66 9.63 -13.13
N PRO A 31 -0.15 8.90 -12.35
CA PRO A 31 -0.19 7.45 -12.38
C PRO A 31 -0.43 6.96 -13.81
N ALA A 32 0.25 5.89 -14.23
CA ALA A 32 0.07 5.27 -15.56
C ALA A 32 -1.40 4.84 -15.82
N HIS A 33 -2.20 4.73 -14.77
CA HIS A 33 -3.65 4.60 -14.81
C HIS A 33 -4.22 5.25 -13.54
N VAL A 34 -5.19 6.15 -13.68
CA VAL A 34 -5.98 6.65 -12.55
C VAL A 34 -7.31 5.91 -12.58
N PHE A 35 -7.54 5.02 -11.62
CA PHE A 35 -8.89 4.60 -11.30
C PHE A 35 -9.52 5.72 -10.49
N ALA A 36 -10.32 6.56 -11.14
CA ALA A 36 -11.15 7.53 -10.43
C ALA A 36 -12.25 6.74 -9.71
N VAL A 37 -12.12 6.62 -8.39
CA VAL A 37 -13.15 6.03 -7.55
C VAL A 37 -14.20 7.12 -7.34
N VAL A 38 -15.33 6.98 -8.02
CA VAL A 38 -16.51 7.81 -7.75
C VAL A 38 -17.29 7.08 -6.66
N GLU A 39 -17.42 7.69 -5.48
CA GLU A 39 -18.32 7.16 -4.45
C GLU A 39 -19.75 7.29 -4.96
N VAL A 40 -20.38 6.14 -5.24
CA VAL A 40 -21.82 6.04 -5.45
C VAL A 40 -22.44 5.75 -4.08
N LYS A 41 -23.47 6.51 -3.69
CA LYS A 41 -24.26 6.21 -2.49
C LYS A 41 -25.26 5.10 -2.80
N ASP A 42 -24.78 3.90 -3.07
CA ASP A 42 -25.56 2.70 -2.85
C ASP A 42 -24.95 2.00 -1.63
N ASP A 43 -25.77 1.51 -0.70
CA ASP A 43 -25.31 0.92 0.59
C ASP A 43 -24.57 -0.43 0.41
N LYS A 44 -23.89 -0.59 -0.74
CA LYS A 44 -23.18 -1.78 -1.15
C LYS A 44 -21.68 -1.59 -0.91
N PRO A 45 -20.95 -2.70 -0.66
CA PRO A 45 -19.50 -2.63 -0.58
C PRO A 45 -18.92 -2.17 -1.93
N TRP A 46 -17.80 -1.46 -1.88
CA TRP A 46 -17.11 -0.94 -3.07
C TRP A 46 -16.75 -2.01 -4.11
N TYR A 47 -16.64 -3.28 -3.68
CA TYR A 47 -16.33 -4.42 -4.53
C TYR A 47 -17.58 -5.19 -5.02
N TYR A 48 -18.79 -4.68 -4.78
CA TYR A 48 -20.04 -5.39 -5.07
C TYR A 48 -20.11 -5.89 -6.51
N ASP A 49 -19.89 -5.00 -7.49
CA ASP A 49 -19.94 -5.36 -8.91
C ASP A 49 -18.87 -6.40 -9.28
N ILE A 50 -17.70 -6.36 -8.65
CA ILE A 50 -16.63 -7.35 -8.83
C ILE A 50 -17.09 -8.71 -8.30
N LYS A 51 -17.66 -8.76 -7.09
CA LYS A 51 -18.18 -9.98 -6.48
C LYS A 51 -19.29 -10.58 -7.35
N CYS A 52 -20.29 -9.79 -7.75
CA CYS A 52 -21.38 -10.25 -8.60
C CYS A 52 -20.89 -10.76 -9.97
N PHE A 53 -19.95 -10.04 -10.59
CA PHE A 53 -19.38 -10.45 -11.87
C PHE A 53 -18.60 -11.76 -11.75
N LEU A 54 -17.81 -11.95 -10.69
CA LEU A 54 -17.10 -13.21 -10.47
C LEU A 54 -18.04 -14.38 -10.20
N GLN A 55 -19.16 -14.16 -9.50
CA GLN A 55 -20.16 -15.20 -9.21
C GLN A 55 -20.96 -15.63 -10.43
N SER A 56 -21.43 -14.67 -11.23
CA SER A 56 -22.45 -14.91 -12.26
C SER A 56 -21.98 -14.67 -13.69
N GLN A 57 -20.81 -14.03 -13.88
CA GLN A 57 -20.32 -13.55 -15.17
C GLN A 57 -21.26 -12.53 -15.86
N ILE A 58 -22.17 -11.91 -15.09
CA ILE A 58 -23.13 -10.92 -15.56
C ILE A 58 -22.62 -9.51 -15.25
N TYR A 59 -22.83 -8.60 -16.19
CA TYR A 59 -22.51 -7.19 -16.04
C TYR A 59 -23.67 -6.42 -15.40
N PRO A 60 -23.39 -5.32 -14.66
CA PRO A 60 -24.43 -4.45 -14.15
C PRO A 60 -25.39 -3.98 -15.26
N PRO A 61 -26.71 -3.92 -15.00
CA PRO A 61 -27.68 -3.42 -15.96
C PRO A 61 -27.32 -2.00 -16.44
N GLY A 62 -27.40 -1.76 -17.74
CA GLY A 62 -27.07 -0.46 -18.32
C GLY A 62 -25.57 -0.12 -18.40
N ALA A 63 -24.66 -1.02 -17.98
CA ALA A 63 -23.22 -0.78 -18.09
C ALA A 63 -22.76 -0.62 -19.55
N PHE A 64 -22.03 0.47 -19.85
CA PHE A 64 -21.46 0.72 -21.18
C PHE A 64 -20.36 -0.28 -21.50
N VAL A 65 -20.06 -0.49 -22.79
CA VAL A 65 -19.00 -1.42 -23.25
C VAL A 65 -17.65 -1.15 -22.59
N LYS A 66 -17.30 0.13 -22.38
CA LYS A 66 -16.09 0.57 -21.68
C LYS A 66 -16.05 0.11 -20.21
N ASP A 67 -17.19 0.15 -19.52
CA ASP A 67 -17.28 -0.20 -18.10
C ASP A 67 -17.21 -1.72 -17.94
N ARG A 68 -17.87 -2.47 -18.84
CA ARG A 68 -17.78 -3.93 -18.92
C ARG A 68 -16.33 -4.40 -19.13
N LYS A 69 -15.61 -3.76 -20.06
CA LYS A 69 -14.18 -4.05 -20.31
C LYS A 69 -13.33 -3.73 -19.09
N THR A 70 -13.63 -2.62 -18.41
CA THR A 70 -12.93 -2.20 -17.20
C THR A 70 -13.16 -3.17 -16.05
N LEU A 71 -14.42 -3.55 -15.79
CA LEU A 71 -14.79 -4.52 -14.76
C LEU A 71 -14.14 -5.88 -15.01
N ARG A 72 -14.16 -6.38 -16.26
CA ARG A 72 -13.48 -7.63 -16.64
C ARG A 72 -11.98 -7.58 -16.32
N ARG A 73 -11.31 -6.49 -16.72
CA ARG A 73 -9.88 -6.30 -16.46
C ARG A 73 -9.58 -6.22 -14.97
N LEU A 74 -10.38 -5.45 -14.22
CA LEU A 74 -10.22 -5.27 -12.78
C LEU A 74 -10.39 -6.60 -12.03
N SER A 75 -11.45 -7.34 -12.37
CA SER A 75 -11.82 -8.62 -11.74
C SER A 75 -10.74 -9.68 -11.88
N GLY A 76 -9.88 -9.62 -12.91
CA GLY A 76 -8.74 -10.54 -13.07
C GLY A 76 -7.70 -10.47 -11.94
N SER A 77 -7.73 -9.42 -11.12
CA SER A 77 -6.88 -9.30 -9.92
C SER A 77 -7.54 -9.79 -8.63
N PHE A 78 -8.77 -10.31 -8.72
CA PHE A 78 -9.56 -10.76 -7.58
C PHE A 78 -9.88 -12.25 -7.67
N TYR A 79 -10.12 -12.84 -6.51
CA TYR A 79 -10.48 -14.23 -6.32
C TYR A 79 -11.60 -14.33 -5.29
N LEU A 80 -12.63 -15.10 -5.60
CA LEU A 80 -13.78 -15.30 -4.71
C LEU A 80 -13.73 -16.71 -4.11
N ASN A 81 -13.78 -16.80 -2.78
CA ASN A 81 -13.89 -18.06 -2.06
C ASN A 81 -15.12 -18.03 -1.15
N GLY A 82 -16.17 -18.77 -1.53
CA GLY A 82 -17.48 -18.65 -0.92
C GLY A 82 -18.00 -17.22 -1.03
N ASP A 83 -18.23 -16.58 0.12
CA ASP A 83 -18.68 -15.20 0.21
C ASP A 83 -17.57 -14.16 0.36
N VAL A 84 -16.33 -14.60 0.57
CA VAL A 84 -15.20 -13.72 0.86
C VAL A 84 -14.41 -13.42 -0.41
N LEU A 85 -14.27 -12.13 -0.72
CA LEU A 85 -13.51 -11.66 -1.86
C LEU A 85 -12.06 -11.36 -1.45
N TYR A 86 -11.11 -11.83 -2.25
CA TYR A 86 -9.68 -11.60 -2.06
C TYR A 86 -9.11 -10.82 -3.24
N LYS A 87 -8.23 -9.87 -2.96
CA LYS A 87 -7.38 -9.23 -3.96
C LYS A 87 -6.02 -9.90 -3.98
N ARG A 88 -5.55 -10.25 -5.17
CA ARG A 88 -4.17 -10.70 -5.38
C ARG A 88 -3.23 -9.51 -5.45
N ASN A 89 -2.17 -9.52 -4.63
CA ASN A 89 -1.08 -8.55 -4.76
C ASN A 89 -0.02 -9.05 -5.76
N PHE A 90 1.00 -8.22 -6.02
CA PHE A 90 2.09 -8.57 -6.94
C PHE A 90 2.89 -9.81 -6.47
N ASP A 91 3.05 -9.96 -5.15
CA ASP A 91 3.73 -11.09 -4.52
C ASP A 91 2.85 -12.36 -4.42
N MET A 92 1.72 -12.38 -5.13
CA MET A 92 0.75 -13.49 -5.17
C MET A 92 0.05 -13.79 -3.83
N VAL A 93 0.20 -12.93 -2.83
CA VAL A 93 -0.51 -12.98 -1.55
C VAL A 93 -1.96 -12.53 -1.74
N LEU A 94 -2.88 -13.23 -1.07
CA LEU A 94 -4.30 -12.91 -1.05
C LEU A 94 -4.63 -11.99 0.12
N LEU A 95 -5.20 -10.83 -0.19
CA LEU A 95 -5.66 -9.85 0.78
C LEU A 95 -7.19 -9.86 0.82
N ARG A 96 -7.79 -10.10 1.98
CA ARG A 96 -9.25 -10.06 2.16
C ARG A 96 -9.77 -8.64 1.89
N CYS A 97 -10.72 -8.53 0.98
CA CYS A 97 -11.43 -7.28 0.75
C CYS A 97 -12.35 -7.03 1.94
N VAL A 98 -12.30 -5.80 2.45
CA VAL A 98 -13.16 -5.34 3.54
C VAL A 98 -14.08 -4.25 3.04
N ASP A 99 -15.29 -4.19 3.62
CA ASP A 99 -16.21 -3.09 3.36
C ASP A 99 -15.82 -1.85 4.18
N ARG A 100 -16.60 -0.77 4.01
CA ARG A 100 -16.34 0.51 4.68
C ARG A 100 -16.46 0.40 6.20
N HIS A 101 -17.48 -0.30 6.70
CA HIS A 101 -17.72 -0.41 8.13
C HIS A 101 -16.63 -1.24 8.81
N GLU A 102 -16.26 -2.37 8.20
CA GLU A 102 -15.12 -3.18 8.65
C GLU A 102 -13.81 -2.38 8.62
N ALA A 103 -13.56 -1.59 7.56
CA ALA A 103 -12.37 -0.75 7.45
C ALA A 103 -12.30 0.28 8.59
N ASP A 104 -13.41 0.92 8.94
CA ASP A 104 -13.47 1.88 10.03
C ASP A 104 -13.11 1.22 11.38
N LEU A 105 -13.69 0.05 11.67
CA LEU A 105 -13.36 -0.73 12.87
C LEU A 105 -11.88 -1.14 12.93
N LEU A 106 -11.34 -1.61 11.80
CA LEU A 106 -9.92 -1.99 11.69
C LEU A 106 -8.99 -0.79 11.91
N MET A 107 -9.33 0.38 11.38
CA MET A 107 -8.56 1.60 11.61
C MET A 107 -8.62 2.05 13.07
N THR A 108 -9.80 2.01 13.70
CA THR A 108 -9.95 2.34 15.11
C THR A 108 -9.15 1.39 16.01
N GLU A 109 -9.28 0.08 15.83
CA GLU A 109 -8.52 -0.88 16.64
C GLU A 109 -7.00 -0.72 16.46
N ALA A 110 -6.53 -0.53 15.22
CA ALA A 110 -5.10 -0.42 14.96
C ALA A 110 -4.46 0.88 15.43
N HIS A 111 -5.25 1.96 15.50
CA HIS A 111 -4.77 3.27 15.92
C HIS A 111 -4.97 3.52 17.41
N GLU A 112 -6.13 3.16 17.94
CA GLU A 112 -6.63 3.52 19.28
C GLU A 112 -6.97 2.32 20.16
N GLY A 113 -6.93 1.10 19.63
CA GLY A 113 -7.19 -0.12 20.38
C GLY A 113 -6.15 -0.38 21.48
N SER A 114 -6.28 -1.52 22.16
CA SER A 114 -5.45 -1.85 23.34
C SER A 114 -3.95 -1.91 23.00
N PHE A 115 -3.63 -2.26 21.76
CA PHE A 115 -2.26 -2.29 21.21
C PHE A 115 -2.02 -1.18 20.16
N GLY A 116 -2.87 -0.15 20.16
CA GLY A 116 -2.78 0.98 19.25
C GLY A 116 -1.47 1.74 19.45
N THR A 117 -0.70 1.91 18.37
CA THR A 117 0.62 2.56 18.46
C THR A 117 0.59 4.03 18.02
N HIS A 118 -0.59 4.61 17.79
CA HIS A 118 -0.77 5.95 17.22
C HIS A 118 0.14 6.23 16.00
N SER A 119 0.39 5.20 15.17
CA SER A 119 1.31 5.30 14.04
C SER A 119 0.74 6.19 12.94
N ASN A 120 1.61 6.79 12.12
CA ASN A 120 1.18 7.56 10.96
C ASN A 120 0.34 6.72 9.97
N GLY A 121 -0.43 7.38 9.12
CA GLY A 121 -1.38 6.72 8.22
C GLY A 121 -0.74 5.70 7.28
N HIS A 122 0.45 6.00 6.73
CA HIS A 122 1.17 5.06 5.86
C HIS A 122 1.60 3.78 6.61
N ALA A 123 2.09 3.92 7.84
CA ALA A 123 2.48 2.79 8.68
C ALA A 123 1.25 1.94 9.05
N MET A 124 0.12 2.58 9.35
CA MET A 124 -1.15 1.90 9.62
C MET A 124 -1.64 1.12 8.40
N ALA A 125 -1.66 1.72 7.21
CA ALA A 125 -2.02 1.02 5.97
C ALA A 125 -1.12 -0.20 5.71
N LYS A 126 0.19 -0.07 5.91
CA LYS A 126 1.12 -1.21 5.81
C LYS A 126 0.83 -2.31 6.84
N LYS A 127 0.43 -1.97 8.06
CA LYS A 127 0.00 -2.98 9.06
C LYS A 127 -1.24 -3.73 8.58
N MET A 128 -2.23 -3.04 8.03
CA MET A 128 -3.44 -3.67 7.48
C MET A 128 -3.13 -4.61 6.31
N LEU A 129 -2.26 -4.19 5.40
CA LEU A 129 -1.81 -5.04 4.30
C LEU A 129 -1.06 -6.29 4.81
N ARG A 130 -0.22 -6.13 5.84
CA ARG A 130 0.48 -7.26 6.49
C ARG A 130 -0.46 -8.21 7.22
N ALA A 131 -1.57 -7.69 7.74
CA ALA A 131 -2.65 -8.48 8.33
C ALA A 131 -3.62 -9.05 7.27
N SER A 132 -3.26 -8.96 5.99
CA SER A 132 -4.03 -9.47 4.85
C SER A 132 -5.41 -8.84 4.67
N TYR A 133 -5.57 -7.55 4.97
CA TYR A 133 -6.78 -6.78 4.63
C TYR A 133 -6.54 -5.84 3.45
N TYR A 134 -7.61 -5.48 2.73
CA TYR A 134 -7.56 -4.59 1.57
C TYR A 134 -8.87 -3.83 1.34
N TRP A 135 -8.75 -2.54 1.01
CA TRP A 135 -9.81 -1.76 0.36
C TRP A 135 -9.19 -0.70 -0.54
N LEU A 136 -9.97 -0.18 -1.49
CA LEU A 136 -9.45 0.59 -2.62
C LEU A 136 -8.76 1.91 -2.21
N THR A 137 -9.27 2.56 -1.17
CA THR A 137 -8.81 3.87 -0.67
C THR A 137 -7.99 3.79 0.62
N MET A 138 -7.53 2.59 1.00
CA MET A 138 -6.88 2.30 2.28
C MET A 138 -5.85 3.32 2.74
N GLU A 139 -4.86 3.63 1.92
CA GLU A 139 -3.80 4.55 2.33
C GLU A 139 -4.34 5.97 2.59
N SER A 140 -5.27 6.44 1.74
CA SER A 140 -5.90 7.74 1.91
C SER A 140 -6.74 7.79 3.18
N ASP A 141 -7.53 6.75 3.43
CA ASP A 141 -8.43 6.69 4.58
C ASP A 141 -7.64 6.58 5.89
N CYS A 142 -6.61 5.75 5.93
CA CYS A 142 -5.68 5.67 7.06
C CYS A 142 -5.04 7.04 7.35
N CYS A 143 -4.57 7.75 6.33
CA CYS A 143 -3.99 9.09 6.48
C CYS A 143 -5.02 10.11 6.97
N LYS A 144 -6.26 10.08 6.45
CA LYS A 144 -7.34 10.96 6.92
C LYS A 144 -7.73 10.65 8.36
N TYR A 145 -7.77 9.38 8.75
CA TYR A 145 -8.10 8.94 10.10
C TYR A 145 -7.10 9.52 11.11
N VAL A 146 -5.80 9.29 10.89
CA VAL A 146 -4.74 9.78 11.79
C VAL A 146 -4.73 11.30 11.88
N LYS A 147 -5.01 12.01 10.78
CA LYS A 147 -5.13 13.48 10.78
C LYS A 147 -6.26 14.01 11.66
N LYS A 148 -7.33 13.21 11.89
CA LYS A 148 -8.45 13.57 12.77
C LYS A 148 -8.20 13.22 14.24
N CYS A 149 -7.18 12.41 14.53
CA CYS A 149 -6.89 11.99 15.90
C CYS A 149 -6.31 13.15 16.73
N HIS A 150 -7.05 13.59 17.74
CA HIS A 150 -6.67 14.70 18.62
C HIS A 150 -5.34 14.45 19.36
N LYS A 151 -5.12 13.22 19.84
CA LYS A 151 -3.84 12.84 20.48
C LYS A 151 -2.68 13.03 19.51
N CYS A 152 -2.80 12.53 18.29
CA CYS A 152 -1.77 12.70 17.27
C CYS A 152 -1.54 14.17 16.89
N GLN A 153 -2.58 14.99 16.85
CA GLN A 153 -2.44 16.42 16.58
C GLN A 153 -1.61 17.14 17.66
N ILE A 154 -1.85 16.87 18.94
CA ILE A 154 -1.12 17.50 20.05
C ILE A 154 0.37 17.10 20.05
N TYR A 155 0.67 15.83 19.74
CA TYR A 155 2.04 15.33 19.79
C TYR A 155 2.82 15.51 18.49
N ALA A 156 2.17 15.75 17.35
CA ALA A 156 2.84 15.98 16.07
C ALA A 156 3.81 17.17 16.14
N ASP A 157 3.38 18.29 16.71
CA ASP A 157 4.19 19.52 16.81
C ASP A 157 5.38 19.38 17.78
N LYS A 158 5.31 18.42 18.71
CA LYS A 158 6.37 18.16 19.69
C LYS A 158 7.53 17.34 19.13
N ILE A 159 7.39 16.74 17.94
CA ILE A 159 8.45 15.96 17.27
C ILE A 159 9.50 16.89 16.60
N HIS A 160 9.14 18.15 16.34
CA HIS A 160 10.03 19.14 15.73
C HIS A 160 10.83 19.99 16.73
N ILE A 161 10.67 19.71 18.03
CA ILE A 161 11.54 20.30 19.06
C ILE A 161 12.85 19.51 19.02
N PRO A 162 14.01 20.15 18.77
CA PRO A 162 15.29 19.46 18.89
C PRO A 162 15.35 18.79 20.26
N GLN A 163 15.69 17.50 20.31
CA GLN A 163 16.01 16.84 21.56
C GLN A 163 17.07 17.71 22.24
N THR A 164 16.68 18.39 23.32
CA THR A 164 17.63 19.15 24.13
C THR A 164 18.75 18.18 24.47
N LEU A 165 19.99 18.54 24.09
CA LEU A 165 21.19 17.74 24.32
C LEU A 165 21.14 17.22 25.76
N LEU A 166 20.95 15.91 25.90
CA LEU A 166 21.12 15.23 27.18
C LEU A 166 22.59 15.45 27.54
N ASN A 167 22.84 16.43 28.42
CA ASN A 167 24.17 16.77 28.89
C ASN A 167 24.86 15.48 29.34
N SER A 168 25.91 15.09 28.60
CA SER A 168 26.78 14.00 28.98
C SER A 168 27.37 14.38 30.34
N ARG A 169 26.92 13.67 31.37
CA ARG A 169 27.45 13.79 32.73
C ARG A 169 28.95 13.56 32.64
N LYS A 170 29.76 14.62 32.78
CA LYS A 170 31.21 14.51 32.86
C LYS A 170 31.52 13.56 34.02
N ARG A 171 32.27 12.49 33.73
CA ARG A 171 32.82 11.61 34.77
C ARG A 171 33.74 12.47 35.65
N PRO A 172 33.68 12.33 36.99
CA PRO A 172 34.64 12.99 37.85
C PRO A 172 36.03 12.39 37.57
N THR A 173 36.96 13.24 37.17
CA THR A 173 38.39 12.93 37.15
C THR A 173 38.85 12.76 38.59
N VAL A 174 39.20 11.54 38.98
CA VAL A 174 39.96 11.30 40.21
C VAL A 174 41.40 11.74 39.92
N THR A 175 41.80 12.83 40.55
CA THR A 175 43.21 13.20 40.71
C THR A 175 43.74 12.44 41.92
N ASP A 176 44.46 11.34 41.71
CA ASP A 176 45.36 10.83 42.74
C ASP A 176 46.69 11.58 42.63
N SER A 177 46.95 12.37 43.67
CA SER A 177 48.26 12.89 44.05
C SER A 177 48.72 12.15 45.30
N PHE A 178 50.02 12.20 45.57
CA PHE A 178 50.78 11.60 46.68
C PHE A 178 51.22 10.15 46.41
N SER A 179 52.48 9.77 46.58
CA SER A 179 53.67 10.46 47.09
C SER A 179 54.92 9.71 46.63
#